data_AF-A0A7V2LMX7-F1
#
_entry.id   AF-A0A7V2LMX7-F1
#
_cell.length_a   1.000
_cell.length_b   1.000
_cell.length_c   1.000
_cell.angle_alpha   90.00
_cell.angle_beta   90.00
_cell.angle_gamma   90.00
#
_symmetry.space_group_name_H-M   'P 1'
#
loop_
_entity.id
_entity.type
_entity.pdbx_description
1 polymer ?
#
loop_
_entity_poly.entity_id
_entity_poly.type
_entity_poly.pdbx_seq_one_letter_code
_entity_poly.pdbx_strand_id
1 'polypeptide(L)'
;DPTPRPPAFGSLARFLELKDRSIIAKTGTTNDFRDGWTIGASPQVAVGVWVGNADNEPMDKVSGSIGASPIFHDIMKVAHEGLPVEEWEEPEGMVHKVVCADSGKLPTDLCARRTTELFIAGTEPTEYDDVYQVFEINRENGKLATPYTPPELIERRVYRVYPPVAADWVAEQAELGNMEVPPREYDDTYGAVFSDEEAAIAQPPPFSSVSGGFEILGNARSGDFRLYQLHFGQGLQPADWQQIGPDHYNQVDRNVLEYWDTTGLNGAYSLRLSVIDNSGAVRQNTVPLTIDNTPPTIALTTPENGREYVMEDDEWVNINALATDDWSMDRVVFHLDDTPFITTTVAPYNVKWTITMSDTIPSLSMGVITTTEVITNPDGSLTTQEKVVSSVTQDPNDPTRLIWTFENGFGIIHDTHGYTETHVIKAIAYDAAGNETESEPIRIFVVHEEDKGPKPHQSALDPPRHALLPKRLFLN
;
A
#
# COMPACT_ATOMS: atom_id res chain seq x y z
N ASP A 1 14.24 18.79 21.09
CA ASP A 1 13.08 19.64 20.78
C ASP A 1 11.98 19.48 21.85
N PRO A 2 11.52 20.55 22.54
CA PRO A 2 10.38 20.48 23.46
C PRO A 2 9.01 20.64 22.78
N THR A 3 8.94 21.00 21.50
CA THR A 3 7.70 21.31 20.75
C THR A 3 6.61 20.23 20.84
N PRO A 4 6.91 18.92 20.89
CA PRO A 4 5.88 17.88 21.03
C PRO A 4 5.23 17.80 22.42
N ARG A 5 5.82 18.42 23.46
CA ARG A 5 5.36 18.26 24.85
C ARG A 5 4.02 18.95 25.14
N PRO A 6 3.74 20.20 24.71
CA PRO A 6 2.45 20.82 24.97
C PRO A 6 1.26 20.08 24.32
N PRO A 7 1.33 19.58 23.07
CA PRO A 7 0.27 18.71 22.53
C PRO A 7 0.03 17.44 23.35
N ALA A 8 1.09 16.81 23.87
CA ALA A 8 0.99 15.55 24.61
C ALA A 8 0.55 15.72 26.08
N PHE A 9 1.02 16.77 26.75
CA PHE A 9 0.88 16.94 28.21
C PHE A 9 0.05 18.17 28.61
N GLY A 10 -0.39 18.98 27.64
CA GLY A 10 -1.08 20.23 27.90
C GLY A 10 -0.30 21.13 28.85
N SER A 11 -0.99 21.66 29.87
CA SER A 11 -0.37 22.52 30.89
C SER A 11 0.69 21.83 31.76
N LEU A 12 0.74 20.49 31.78
CA LEU A 12 1.73 19.74 32.56
C LEU A 12 3.11 19.72 31.90
N ALA A 13 3.22 20.06 30.61
CA ALA A 13 4.49 20.17 29.91
C ALA A 13 5.49 21.09 30.63
N ARG A 14 4.99 22.12 31.34
CA ARG A 14 5.79 23.06 32.15
C ARG A 14 6.66 22.39 33.21
N PHE A 15 6.32 21.19 33.66
CA PHE A 15 7.09 20.43 34.65
C PHE A 15 8.23 19.62 34.01
N LEU A 16 8.20 19.44 32.69
CA LEU A 16 9.22 18.72 31.93
C LEU A 16 10.20 19.68 31.26
N GLU A 17 10.14 20.98 31.59
CA GLU A 17 10.93 22.05 30.99
C GLU A 17 11.57 22.91 32.07
N LEU A 18 12.74 23.48 31.74
CA LEU A 18 13.36 24.60 32.46
C LEU A 18 13.43 25.80 31.53
N LYS A 19 13.34 27.02 32.10
CA LYS A 19 13.26 28.25 31.29
C LYS A 19 14.60 28.64 30.65
N ASP A 20 15.70 28.28 31.28
CA ASP A 20 17.04 28.79 31.00
C ASP A 20 17.97 27.74 30.38
N ARG A 21 17.55 26.47 30.30
CA ARG A 21 18.39 25.37 29.79
C ARG A 21 17.56 24.22 29.23
N SER A 22 18.16 23.48 28.30
CA SER A 22 17.56 22.29 27.71
C SER A 22 17.64 21.09 28.67
N ILE A 23 16.53 20.35 28.80
CA ILE A 23 16.47 19.09 29.54
C ILE A 23 15.71 18.03 28.75
N ILE A 24 16.10 16.78 28.93
CA ILE A 24 15.36 15.61 28.45
C ILE A 24 14.55 15.02 29.61
N ALA A 25 13.36 14.51 29.34
CA ALA A 25 12.53 13.88 30.35
C ALA A 25 11.57 12.87 29.72
N LYS A 26 11.29 11.81 30.48
CA LYS A 26 10.29 10.79 30.14
C LYS A 26 9.45 10.47 31.37
N THR A 27 8.14 10.43 31.16
CA THR A 27 7.17 9.99 32.17
C THR A 27 6.84 8.50 31.98
N GLY A 28 6.48 7.84 33.09
CA GLY A 28 5.98 6.47 33.12
C GLY A 28 4.79 6.35 34.06
N THR A 29 3.79 5.54 33.71
CA THR A 29 2.62 5.25 34.55
C THR A 29 2.25 3.79 34.35
N THR A 30 2.05 3.04 35.42
CA THR A 30 1.52 1.66 35.30
C THR A 30 0.04 1.69 34.95
N ASN A 31 -0.46 0.67 34.23
CA ASN A 31 -1.85 0.62 33.78
C ASN A 31 -2.87 0.76 34.94
N ASP A 32 -2.52 0.22 36.11
CA ASP A 32 -3.35 0.27 37.33
C ASP A 32 -3.06 1.49 38.22
N PHE A 33 -2.29 2.48 37.75
CA PHE A 33 -1.94 3.69 38.53
C PHE A 33 -1.25 3.42 39.88
N ARG A 34 -0.48 2.34 39.99
CA ARG A 34 0.30 2.02 41.21
C ARG A 34 1.58 2.83 41.31
N ASP A 35 2.15 3.15 40.15
CA ASP A 35 3.45 3.82 40.03
C ASP A 35 3.36 4.97 39.05
N GLY A 36 3.87 6.13 39.48
CA GLY A 36 4.14 7.28 38.63
C GLY A 36 5.63 7.57 38.61
N TRP A 37 6.22 7.62 37.43
CA TRP A 37 7.65 7.91 37.23
C TRP A 37 7.85 9.19 36.41
N THR A 38 8.92 9.91 36.73
CA THR A 38 9.54 10.89 35.83
C THR A 38 11.05 10.76 35.95
N ILE A 39 11.70 10.49 34.84
CA ILE A 39 13.16 10.40 34.75
C ILE A 39 13.62 11.39 33.69
N GLY A 40 14.70 12.11 33.96
CA GLY A 40 15.23 13.08 33.02
C GLY A 40 16.63 13.54 33.37
N ALA A 41 17.21 14.35 32.50
CA ALA A 41 18.57 14.83 32.64
C ALA A 41 18.80 16.19 31.95
N SER A 42 19.84 16.87 32.41
CA SER A 42 20.62 17.89 31.70
C SER A 42 22.00 17.31 31.36
N PRO A 43 22.88 18.03 30.63
CA PRO A 43 24.27 17.59 30.43
C PRO A 43 25.04 17.34 31.74
N GLN A 44 24.60 17.92 32.86
CA GLN A 44 25.33 17.92 34.13
C GLN A 44 24.67 17.06 35.22
N VAL A 45 23.36 16.81 35.14
CA VAL A 45 22.58 16.19 36.22
C VAL A 45 21.53 15.23 35.65
N ALA A 46 21.42 14.04 36.25
CA ALA A 46 20.31 13.11 36.00
C ALA A 46 19.46 12.93 37.27
N VAL A 47 18.13 12.92 37.11
CA VAL A 47 17.17 12.78 38.21
C VAL A 47 16.10 11.76 37.83
N GLY A 48 15.81 10.83 38.74
CA GLY A 48 14.67 9.93 38.67
C GLY A 48 13.76 10.14 39.87
N VAL A 49 12.47 10.28 39.63
CA VAL A 49 11.44 10.42 40.64
C VAL A 49 10.40 9.32 40.45
N TRP A 50 10.11 8.62 41.54
CA TRP A 50 8.98 7.72 41.67
C TRP A 50 8.02 8.25 42.71
N VAL A 51 6.73 8.07 42.44
CA VAL A 51 5.65 8.22 43.41
C VAL A 51 4.74 7.00 43.34
N GLY A 52 4.29 6.56 44.51
CA GLY A 52 3.42 5.40 44.67
C GLY A 52 3.05 5.21 46.13
N ASN A 53 2.03 4.40 46.40
CA ASN A 53 1.74 3.99 47.76
C ASN A 53 2.73 2.90 48.19
N ALA A 54 3.30 3.04 49.38
CA ALA A 54 4.32 2.10 49.88
C ALA A 54 3.79 0.67 50.11
N ASP A 55 2.48 0.51 50.19
CA ASP A 55 1.78 -0.78 50.30
C ASP A 55 1.35 -1.35 48.93
N ASN A 56 1.78 -0.72 47.83
CA ASN A 56 1.45 -1.06 46.45
C ASN A 56 -0.02 -0.88 46.08
N GLU A 57 -0.86 -0.26 46.93
CA GLU A 57 -2.24 0.05 46.54
C GLU A 57 -2.29 1.05 45.37
N PRO A 58 -3.26 0.96 44.45
CA PRO A 58 -3.43 1.93 43.38
C PRO A 58 -3.58 3.36 43.92
N MET A 59 -2.93 4.33 43.27
CA MET A 59 -3.23 5.74 43.49
C MET A 59 -4.50 6.14 42.74
N ASP A 60 -5.17 7.20 43.18
CA ASP A 60 -6.37 7.71 42.50
C ASP A 60 -6.01 8.46 41.20
N LYS A 61 -5.83 7.70 40.12
CA LYS A 61 -5.56 8.19 38.76
C LYS A 61 -4.36 9.14 38.67
N VAL A 62 -3.35 8.92 39.51
CA VAL A 62 -2.13 9.73 39.52
C VAL A 62 -1.14 9.17 38.50
N SER A 63 -1.00 9.85 37.36
CA SER A 63 0.04 9.50 36.38
C SER A 63 1.41 10.06 36.77
N GLY A 64 2.46 9.56 36.12
CA GLY A 64 3.82 10.11 36.26
C GLY A 64 3.89 11.62 35.99
N SER A 65 3.10 12.13 35.04
CA SER A 65 3.04 13.56 34.72
C SER A 65 2.35 14.42 35.79
N ILE A 66 1.46 13.82 36.58
CA ILE A 66 0.73 14.50 37.65
C ILE A 66 1.50 14.43 38.96
N GLY A 67 2.01 13.26 39.33
CA GLY A 67 2.64 13.03 40.62
C GLY A 67 4.15 13.25 40.64
N ALA A 68 4.88 12.58 39.73
CA ALA A 68 6.36 12.60 39.75
C ALA A 68 6.96 13.83 39.06
N SER A 69 6.37 14.32 37.96
CA SER A 69 6.95 15.42 37.19
C SER A 69 7.10 16.74 37.95
N PRO A 70 6.15 17.18 38.80
CA PRO A 70 6.34 18.40 39.60
C PRO A 70 7.53 18.30 40.56
N ILE A 71 7.71 17.13 41.20
CA ILE A 71 8.84 16.89 42.11
C ILE A 71 10.16 16.87 41.31
N PHE A 72 10.16 16.22 40.14
CA PHE A 72 11.31 16.24 39.23
C PHE A 72 11.69 17.66 38.83
N HIS A 73 10.71 18.50 38.46
CA HIS A 73 10.92 19.90 38.09
C HIS A 73 11.59 20.69 39.21
N ASP A 74 11.08 20.58 40.44
CA ASP A 74 11.61 21.31 41.59
C ASP A 74 13.03 20.85 41.95
N ILE A 75 13.30 19.54 41.90
CA ILE A 75 14.65 18.99 42.10
C ILE A 75 15.60 19.52 41.02
N MET A 76 15.19 19.46 39.75
CA MET A 76 16.02 19.95 38.64
C MET A 76 16.30 21.45 38.78
N LYS A 77 15.34 22.27 39.22
CA LYS A 77 15.59 23.70 39.47
C LYS A 77 16.64 23.92 40.54
N VAL A 78 16.51 23.25 41.68
CA VAL A 78 17.45 23.38 42.80
C VAL A 78 18.84 22.84 42.43
N ALA A 79 18.89 21.70 41.73
CA ALA A 79 20.15 21.06 41.34
C ALA A 79 20.99 21.91 40.36
N HIS A 80 20.37 22.85 39.65
CA HIS A 80 21.04 23.74 38.71
C HIS A 80 21.32 25.14 39.27
N GLU A 81 21.01 25.42 40.53
CA GLU A 81 21.32 26.72 41.14
C GLU A 81 22.83 26.96 41.18
N GLY A 82 23.27 28.05 40.53
CA GLY A 82 24.69 28.42 40.45
C GLY A 82 25.52 27.60 39.45
N LEU A 83 24.93 26.64 38.73
CA LEU A 83 25.61 25.92 37.66
C LEU A 83 25.55 26.71 36.34
N PRO A 84 26.63 26.73 35.55
CA PRO A 84 26.58 27.29 34.19
C PRO A 84 25.54 26.54 33.34
N VAL A 85 25.00 27.21 32.32
CA VAL A 85 24.15 26.54 31.32
C VAL A 85 25.08 25.80 30.36
N GLU A 86 24.91 24.48 30.27
CA GLU A 86 25.56 23.63 29.28
C GLU A 86 24.52 23.15 28.27
N GLU A 87 24.92 23.08 27.01
CA GLU A 87 24.10 22.57 25.92
C GLU A 87 24.46 21.12 25.61
N TRP A 88 23.53 20.39 25.01
CA TRP A 88 23.83 19.05 24.48
C TRP A 88 24.68 19.19 23.23
N GLU A 89 25.83 18.51 23.20
CA GLU A 89 26.61 18.37 21.97
C GLU A 89 25.96 17.30 21.09
N GLU A 90 25.66 17.67 19.85
CA GLU A 90 25.21 16.70 18.85
C GLU A 90 26.38 15.75 18.53
N PRO A 91 26.19 14.43 18.66
CA PRO A 91 27.25 13.47 18.34
C PRO A 91 27.71 13.59 16.88
N GLU A 92 28.96 13.22 16.60
CA GLU A 92 29.42 13.05 15.23
C GLU A 92 28.61 11.95 14.52
N GLY A 93 28.39 12.11 13.21
CA GLY A 93 27.68 11.14 12.40
C GLY A 93 26.15 11.26 12.44
N MET A 94 25.60 12.35 12.96
CA MET A 94 24.18 12.66 12.84
C MET A 94 23.88 13.45 11.55
N VAL A 95 22.73 13.20 10.94
CA VAL A 95 22.25 13.90 9.74
C VAL A 95 20.81 14.36 9.92
N HIS A 96 20.52 15.58 9.46
CA HIS A 96 19.17 16.13 9.45
C HIS A 96 18.53 15.89 8.08
N LYS A 97 17.32 15.31 8.07
CA LYS A 97 16.57 15.05 6.84
C LYS A 97 15.16 15.58 6.95
N VAL A 98 14.69 16.19 5.87
CA VAL A 98 13.29 16.56 5.73
C VAL A 98 12.52 15.29 5.38
N VAL A 99 11.51 14.98 6.20
CA VAL A 99 10.62 13.85 6.06
C VAL A 99 9.17 14.31 6.00
N CYS A 100 8.30 13.48 5.44
CA CYS A 100 6.87 13.61 5.59
C CYS A 100 6.50 13.35 7.05
N ALA A 101 5.76 14.25 7.68
CA ALA A 101 5.41 14.17 9.10
C ALA A 101 4.42 13.03 9.41
N ASP A 102 3.72 12.52 8.40
CA ASP A 102 2.75 11.42 8.55
C ASP A 102 3.40 10.04 8.37
N SER A 103 4.27 9.87 7.36
CA SER A 103 4.90 8.58 7.07
C SER A 103 6.31 8.42 7.65
N GLY A 104 6.99 9.51 8.02
CA GLY A 104 8.41 9.49 8.40
C GLY A 104 9.37 9.27 7.23
N LYS A 105 8.85 9.08 6.01
CA LYS A 105 9.61 8.85 4.77
C LYS A 105 10.00 10.16 4.08
N LEU A 106 10.81 10.12 3.03
CA LEU A 106 11.13 11.30 2.23
C LEU A 106 9.83 11.87 1.62
N PRO A 107 9.59 13.18 1.69
CA PRO A 107 8.31 13.73 1.26
C PRO A 107 8.17 13.70 -0.27
N THR A 108 6.98 13.33 -0.74
CA THR A 108 6.53 13.62 -2.12
C THR A 108 5.90 15.01 -2.19
N ASP A 109 5.49 15.44 -3.38
CA ASP A 109 4.69 16.65 -3.56
C ASP A 109 3.29 16.54 -2.94
N LEU A 110 2.82 15.32 -2.65
CA LEU A 110 1.52 15.07 -2.01
C LEU A 110 1.58 15.25 -0.49
N CYS A 111 2.74 15.08 0.13
CA CYS A 111 2.89 15.28 1.56
C CYS A 111 3.00 16.77 1.92
N ALA A 112 1.88 17.33 2.39
CA ALA A 112 1.77 18.74 2.79
C ALA A 112 2.49 19.06 4.11
N ARG A 113 2.54 18.11 5.05
CA ARG A 113 3.19 18.31 6.35
C ARG A 113 4.58 17.70 6.34
N ARG A 114 5.60 18.55 6.33
CA ARG A 114 7.00 18.13 6.34
C ARG A 114 7.64 18.54 7.65
N THR A 115 8.51 17.70 8.19
CA THR A 115 9.31 18.00 9.39
C THR A 115 10.76 17.66 9.13
N THR A 116 11.68 18.27 9.89
CA THR A 116 13.09 17.91 9.85
C THR A 116 13.38 16.99 11.03
N GLU A 117 13.82 15.77 10.74
CA GLU A 117 14.18 14.78 11.76
C GLU A 117 15.68 14.49 11.74
N LEU A 118 16.17 13.96 12.86
CA LEU A 118 17.56 13.63 13.09
C LEU A 118 17.78 12.12 12.96
N PHE A 119 18.74 11.71 12.15
CA PHE A 119 19.08 10.31 11.89
C PHE A 119 20.56 10.05 12.14
N ILE A 120 20.90 8.81 12.46
CA ILE A 120 22.29 8.34 12.36
C ILE A 120 22.62 8.28 10.87
N ALA A 121 23.80 8.75 10.46
CA ALA A 121 24.23 8.73 9.07
C ALA A 121 24.17 7.29 8.52
N GLY A 122 23.42 7.11 7.42
CA GLY A 122 23.18 5.81 6.80
C GLY A 122 21.88 5.13 7.23
N THR A 123 21.18 5.66 8.24
CA THR A 123 19.84 5.18 8.67
C THR A 123 18.73 6.13 8.27
N GLU A 124 19.02 7.21 7.55
CA GLU A 124 17.96 8.08 7.04
C GLU A 124 17.00 7.34 6.08
N PRO A 125 15.73 7.76 6.00
CA PRO A 125 14.81 7.18 5.03
C PRO A 125 15.35 7.39 3.61
N THR A 126 15.34 6.31 2.84
CA THR A 126 15.69 6.31 1.41
C THR A 126 14.45 6.22 0.51
N GLU A 127 13.29 6.00 1.13
CA GLU A 127 12.01 5.85 0.48
C GLU A 127 11.24 7.15 0.45
N TYR A 128 10.42 7.31 -0.58
CA TYR A 128 9.42 8.36 -0.64
C TYR A 128 8.13 7.94 0.06
N ASP A 129 7.41 8.95 0.54
CA ASP A 129 6.09 8.84 1.15
C ASP A 129 5.08 8.12 0.24
N ASP A 130 4.44 7.10 0.82
CA ASP A 130 3.45 6.21 0.21
C ASP A 130 2.07 6.26 0.89
N VAL A 131 1.93 7.07 1.95
CA VAL A 131 0.66 7.28 2.65
C VAL A 131 -0.29 8.10 1.79
N TYR A 132 0.20 9.12 1.08
CA TYR A 132 -0.66 9.97 0.25
C TYR A 132 -0.72 9.42 -1.18
N GLN A 133 -1.88 8.89 -1.59
CA GLN A 133 -2.08 8.26 -2.90
C GLN A 133 -3.20 8.93 -3.69
N VAL A 134 -3.03 9.03 -5.01
CA VAL A 134 -4.00 9.66 -5.92
C VAL A 134 -4.93 8.61 -6.52
N PHE A 135 -6.23 8.87 -6.47
CA PHE A 135 -7.26 8.10 -7.14
C PHE A 135 -8.03 9.00 -8.11
N GLU A 136 -8.40 8.46 -9.27
CA GLU A 136 -9.33 9.12 -10.19
C GLU A 136 -10.75 8.70 -9.82
N ILE A 137 -11.56 9.68 -9.45
CA ILE A 137 -12.94 9.46 -9.02
C ILE A 137 -13.90 10.26 -9.87
N ASN A 138 -15.11 9.75 -10.08
CA ASN A 138 -16.20 10.55 -10.59
C ASN A 138 -16.68 11.49 -9.47
N ARG A 139 -16.49 12.80 -9.63
CA ARG A 139 -16.85 13.81 -8.62
C ARG A 139 -18.34 13.86 -8.27
N GLU A 140 -19.21 13.32 -9.11
CA GLU A 140 -20.65 13.37 -8.87
C GLU A 140 -21.15 12.27 -7.94
N ASN A 141 -20.55 11.08 -8.00
CA ASN A 141 -20.99 9.94 -7.19
C ASN A 141 -19.90 9.40 -6.23
N GLY A 142 -18.66 9.91 -6.33
CA GLY A 142 -17.55 9.55 -5.46
C GLY A 142 -16.98 8.15 -5.71
N LYS A 143 -17.36 7.47 -6.79
CA LYS A 143 -16.85 6.15 -7.18
C LYS A 143 -15.58 6.27 -8.03
N LEU A 144 -14.81 5.19 -8.16
CA LEU A 144 -13.63 5.14 -9.02
C LEU A 144 -14.03 5.40 -10.48
N ALA A 145 -13.37 6.36 -11.13
CA ALA A 145 -13.65 6.69 -12.52
C ALA A 145 -13.41 5.45 -13.41
N THR A 146 -14.22 5.33 -14.45
CA THR A 146 -14.04 4.33 -15.51
C THR A 146 -13.72 5.04 -16.82
N PRO A 147 -13.34 4.31 -17.89
CA PRO A 147 -13.24 4.89 -19.22
C PRO A 147 -14.55 5.54 -19.72
N TYR A 148 -15.69 5.27 -19.08
CA TYR A 148 -17.00 5.85 -19.40
C TYR A 148 -17.30 7.14 -18.63
N THR A 149 -16.57 7.42 -17.55
CA THR A 149 -16.74 8.66 -16.79
C THR A 149 -16.34 9.85 -17.65
N PRO A 150 -17.24 10.83 -17.92
CA PRO A 150 -16.89 12.01 -18.69
C PRO A 150 -15.64 12.70 -18.13
N PRO A 151 -14.65 13.05 -18.96
CA PRO A 151 -13.38 13.61 -18.47
C PRO A 151 -13.54 14.84 -17.58
N GLU A 152 -14.57 15.66 -17.82
CA GLU A 152 -14.90 16.84 -17.01
C GLU A 152 -15.43 16.52 -15.60
N LEU A 153 -15.82 15.27 -15.36
CA LEU A 153 -16.27 14.74 -14.07
C LEU A 153 -15.19 13.94 -13.34
N ILE A 154 -14.11 13.57 -14.03
CA ILE A 154 -12.97 12.93 -13.40
C ILE A 154 -12.24 13.95 -12.50
N GLU A 155 -12.17 13.63 -11.22
CA GLU A 155 -11.43 14.38 -10.21
C GLU A 155 -10.28 13.51 -9.70
N ARG A 156 -9.06 14.06 -9.69
CA ARG A 156 -7.93 13.43 -9.00
C ARG A 156 -8.02 13.80 -7.53
N ARG A 157 -8.34 12.82 -6.67
CA ARG A 157 -8.41 13.01 -5.23
C ARG A 157 -7.30 12.26 -4.51
N VAL A 158 -6.72 12.90 -3.50
CA VAL A 158 -5.65 12.32 -2.67
C VAL A 158 -6.27 11.70 -1.44
N TYR A 159 -5.98 10.43 -1.21
CA TYR A 159 -6.38 9.68 -0.02
C TYR A 159 -5.16 9.33 0.84
N ARG A 160 -5.39 9.17 2.15
CA ARG A 160 -4.39 8.60 3.06
C ARG A 160 -4.61 7.09 3.14
N VAL A 161 -3.67 6.34 2.59
CA VAL A 161 -3.66 4.88 2.60
C VAL A 161 -2.68 4.43 3.68
N TYR A 162 -3.20 3.73 4.68
CA TYR A 162 -2.40 3.24 5.81
C TYR A 162 -2.12 1.73 5.65
N PRO A 163 -1.06 1.21 6.30
CA PRO A 163 -0.76 -0.20 6.29
C PRO A 163 -1.92 -1.08 6.80
N PRO A 164 -2.04 -2.35 6.37
CA PRO A 164 -3.13 -3.25 6.77
C PRO A 164 -3.28 -3.44 8.28
N VAL A 165 -2.19 -3.38 9.05
CA VAL A 165 -2.23 -3.43 10.53
C VAL A 165 -3.08 -2.31 11.14
N ALA A 166 -3.23 -1.18 10.45
CA ALA A 166 -4.07 -0.08 10.87
C ALA A 166 -5.50 -0.17 10.34
N ALA A 167 -5.90 -1.25 9.64
CA ALA A 167 -7.21 -1.34 8.97
C ALA A 167 -8.38 -1.17 9.94
N ASP A 168 -8.32 -1.76 11.13
CA ASP A 168 -9.37 -1.61 12.15
C ASP A 168 -9.50 -0.15 12.63
N TRP A 169 -8.37 0.50 12.86
CA TRP A 169 -8.34 1.92 13.22
C TRP A 169 -8.82 2.82 12.08
N VAL A 170 -8.42 2.55 10.83
CA VAL A 170 -8.89 3.28 9.64
C VAL A 170 -10.40 3.15 9.50
N ALA A 171 -10.94 1.94 9.66
CA ALA A 171 -12.38 1.69 9.61
C ALA A 171 -13.11 2.49 10.71
N GLU A 172 -12.61 2.45 11.95
CA GLU A 172 -13.16 3.25 13.06
C GLU A 172 -13.13 4.76 12.75
N GLN A 173 -12.00 5.29 12.27
CA GLN A 173 -11.89 6.71 11.95
C GLN A 173 -12.79 7.13 10.77
N ALA A 174 -12.97 6.24 9.79
CA ALA A 174 -13.88 6.46 8.67
C ALA A 174 -15.35 6.49 9.14
N GLU A 175 -15.76 5.57 10.01
CA GLU A 175 -17.09 5.57 10.63
C GLU A 175 -17.35 6.83 11.46
N LEU A 176 -16.33 7.33 12.16
CA LEU A 176 -16.39 8.58 12.92
C LEU A 176 -16.35 9.84 12.03
N GLY A 177 -16.13 9.71 10.72
CA GLY A 177 -16.01 10.83 9.78
C GLY A 177 -14.71 11.63 9.91
N ASN A 178 -13.71 11.08 10.61
CA ASN A 178 -12.40 11.71 10.82
C ASN A 178 -11.41 11.40 9.68
N MET A 179 -11.76 10.46 8.80
CA MET A 179 -10.91 10.02 7.69
C MET A 179 -11.75 9.65 6.46
N GLU A 180 -11.37 10.19 5.30
CA GLU A 180 -11.89 9.72 4.01
C GLU A 180 -11.07 8.50 3.56
N VAL A 181 -11.75 7.43 3.17
CA VAL A 181 -11.14 6.22 2.62
C VAL A 181 -11.38 6.16 1.11
N PRO A 182 -10.44 5.62 0.33
CA PRO A 182 -10.63 5.52 -1.11
C PRO A 182 -11.86 4.65 -1.44
N PRO A 183 -12.67 5.02 -2.45
CA PRO A 183 -13.80 4.21 -2.87
C PRO A 183 -13.32 2.88 -3.45
N ARG A 184 -14.16 1.85 -3.30
CA ARG A 184 -13.89 0.50 -3.85
C ARG A 184 -14.74 0.16 -5.07
N GLU A 185 -15.84 0.88 -5.24
CA GLU A 185 -16.76 0.67 -6.36
C GLU A 185 -16.35 1.54 -7.54
N TYR A 186 -16.50 1.00 -8.75
CA TYR A 186 -16.33 1.73 -10.00
C TYR A 186 -17.61 2.47 -10.38
N ASP A 187 -17.44 3.59 -11.07
CA ASP A 187 -18.50 4.42 -11.60
C ASP A 187 -19.37 3.63 -12.60
N ASP A 188 -20.65 3.54 -12.26
CA ASP A 188 -21.72 2.87 -13.01
C ASP A 188 -22.76 3.87 -13.55
N THR A 189 -22.54 5.17 -13.35
CA THR A 189 -23.50 6.22 -13.73
C THR A 189 -23.43 6.56 -15.21
N TYR A 190 -22.22 6.49 -15.78
CA TYR A 190 -21.97 6.85 -17.16
C TYR A 190 -21.70 5.62 -18.02
N GLY A 191 -22.37 5.57 -19.16
CA GLY A 191 -22.07 4.67 -20.27
C GLY A 191 -21.54 5.45 -21.47
N ALA A 192 -21.45 4.81 -22.63
CA ALA A 192 -20.98 5.45 -23.86
C ALA A 192 -21.68 6.80 -24.13
N VAL A 193 -20.90 7.81 -24.53
CA VAL A 193 -21.41 9.16 -24.84
C VAL A 193 -22.03 9.15 -26.24
N PHE A 194 -23.35 9.25 -26.33
CA PHE A 194 -24.07 9.27 -27.61
C PHE A 194 -24.25 10.68 -28.16
N SER A 195 -23.82 10.90 -29.41
CA SER A 195 -24.18 12.08 -30.20
C SER A 195 -25.68 12.07 -30.56
N ASP A 196 -26.29 13.23 -30.82
CA ASP A 196 -27.65 13.33 -31.38
C ASP A 196 -27.68 13.17 -32.92
N GLU A 197 -26.51 12.97 -33.55
CA GLU A 197 -26.42 12.70 -34.97
C GLU A 197 -27.08 11.36 -35.37
N GLU A 198 -27.59 11.32 -36.60
CA GLU A 198 -28.26 10.16 -37.19
C GLU A 198 -27.34 8.96 -37.42
N ALA A 199 -26.07 9.23 -37.74
CA ALA A 199 -25.01 8.25 -37.89
C ALA A 199 -23.88 8.65 -36.94
N ALA A 200 -23.72 7.93 -35.83
CA ALA A 200 -22.70 8.23 -34.84
C ALA A 200 -22.20 6.94 -34.18
N ILE A 201 -20.88 6.82 -34.01
CA ILE A 201 -20.27 5.84 -33.14
C ILE A 201 -20.03 6.53 -31.80
N ALA A 202 -20.61 5.97 -30.74
CA ALA A 202 -20.43 6.41 -29.36
C ALA A 202 -19.29 5.65 -28.67
N GLN A 203 -19.13 4.36 -29.01
CA GLN A 203 -18.07 3.50 -28.49
C GLN A 203 -17.51 2.61 -29.60
N PRO A 204 -16.18 2.45 -29.70
CA PRO A 204 -15.14 3.13 -28.91
C PRO A 204 -15.05 4.64 -29.19
N PRO A 205 -14.56 5.47 -28.25
CA PRO A 205 -14.34 6.88 -28.50
C PRO A 205 -13.10 7.11 -29.40
N PRO A 206 -13.00 8.27 -30.08
CA PRO A 206 -11.82 8.59 -30.90
C PRO A 206 -10.52 8.51 -30.11
N PHE A 207 -9.52 7.87 -30.72
CA PHE A 207 -8.16 7.65 -30.23
C PHE A 207 -8.04 6.75 -29.00
N SER A 208 -9.08 6.00 -28.62
CA SER A 208 -8.95 4.98 -27.60
C SER A 208 -8.11 3.78 -28.07
N SER A 209 -7.57 3.05 -27.11
CA SER A 209 -7.04 1.70 -27.32
C SER A 209 -8.12 0.67 -27.02
N VAL A 210 -8.20 -0.38 -27.83
CA VAL A 210 -9.14 -1.51 -27.65
C VAL A 210 -8.44 -2.83 -27.95
N SER A 211 -8.92 -3.91 -27.34
CA SER A 211 -8.44 -5.26 -27.58
C SER A 211 -9.59 -6.26 -27.64
N GLY A 212 -9.30 -7.48 -28.12
CA GLY A 212 -10.23 -8.59 -28.19
C GLY A 212 -11.47 -8.26 -29.01
N GLY A 213 -12.63 -8.72 -28.53
CA GLY A 213 -13.91 -8.38 -29.14
C GLY A 213 -14.77 -7.52 -28.23
N PHE A 214 -15.37 -6.48 -28.80
CA PHE A 214 -16.18 -5.50 -28.09
C PHE A 214 -17.42 -5.09 -28.88
N GLU A 215 -18.42 -4.55 -28.19
CA GLU A 215 -19.61 -3.98 -28.81
C GLU A 215 -19.34 -2.57 -29.31
N ILE A 216 -19.70 -2.31 -30.56
CA ILE A 216 -19.75 -0.97 -31.14
C ILE A 216 -21.11 -0.39 -30.77
N LEU A 217 -21.12 0.68 -29.97
CA LEU A 217 -22.35 1.36 -29.59
C LEU A 217 -22.53 2.64 -30.41
N GLY A 218 -23.76 2.96 -30.80
CA GLY A 218 -24.03 4.21 -31.50
C GLY A 218 -25.46 4.40 -31.98
N ASN A 219 -25.60 5.26 -32.98
CA ASN A 219 -26.85 5.54 -33.68
C ASN A 219 -26.69 5.23 -35.16
N ALA A 220 -27.65 4.48 -35.71
CA ALA A 220 -27.85 4.30 -37.13
C ALA A 220 -29.34 4.48 -37.44
N ARG A 221 -29.74 5.74 -37.64
CA ARG A 221 -31.15 6.12 -37.88
C ARG A 221 -31.29 7.11 -39.02
N SER A 222 -32.47 7.17 -39.62
CA SER A 222 -32.80 8.08 -40.73
C SER A 222 -34.31 8.11 -40.92
N GLY A 223 -34.86 9.28 -41.29
CA GLY A 223 -36.27 9.39 -41.69
C GLY A 223 -36.65 8.53 -42.90
N ASP A 224 -35.70 8.27 -43.81
CA ASP A 224 -35.86 7.42 -45.00
C ASP A 224 -34.87 6.24 -44.99
N PHE A 225 -34.67 5.62 -43.81
CA PHE A 225 -33.66 4.59 -43.60
C PHE A 225 -33.79 3.42 -44.58
N ARG A 226 -32.65 2.98 -45.15
CA ARG A 226 -32.54 1.77 -45.96
C ARG A 226 -31.70 0.70 -45.27
N LEU A 227 -30.45 1.02 -44.94
CA LEU A 227 -29.53 0.13 -44.24
C LEU A 227 -28.38 0.91 -43.60
N TYR A 228 -27.63 0.27 -42.69
CA TYR A 228 -26.30 0.74 -42.29
C TYR A 228 -25.25 -0.35 -42.46
N GLN A 229 -23.99 0.08 -42.54
CA GLN A 229 -22.81 -0.78 -42.63
C GLN A 229 -21.70 -0.25 -41.72
N LEU A 230 -20.97 -1.15 -41.09
CA LEU A 230 -19.74 -0.85 -40.35
C LEU A 230 -18.54 -1.35 -41.14
N HIS A 231 -17.49 -0.55 -41.20
CA HIS A 231 -16.24 -0.91 -41.86
C HIS A 231 -15.05 -0.50 -41.01
N PHE A 232 -13.95 -1.23 -41.13
CA PHE A 232 -12.66 -0.83 -40.60
C PHE A 232 -11.60 -0.77 -41.70
N GLY A 233 -10.55 0.01 -41.46
CA GLY A 233 -9.39 0.08 -42.35
C GLY A 233 -8.15 0.51 -41.58
N GLN A 234 -6.99 0.06 -42.04
CA GLN A 234 -5.72 0.33 -41.37
C GLN A 234 -5.27 1.79 -41.57
N GLY A 235 -4.84 2.44 -40.50
CA GLY A 235 -4.40 3.83 -40.45
C GLY A 235 -5.53 4.84 -40.24
N LEU A 236 -5.16 6.13 -40.15
CA LEU A 236 -6.11 7.25 -39.96
C LEU A 236 -6.88 7.62 -41.23
N GLN A 237 -6.37 7.24 -42.40
CA GLN A 237 -7.00 7.46 -43.71
C GLN A 237 -6.85 6.20 -44.57
N PRO A 238 -7.65 5.15 -44.31
CA PRO A 238 -7.52 3.89 -45.01
C PRO A 238 -7.88 4.01 -46.49
N ALA A 239 -7.03 3.48 -47.36
CA ALA A 239 -7.33 3.32 -48.79
C ALA A 239 -8.28 2.14 -49.03
N ASP A 240 -8.12 1.07 -48.24
CA ASP A 240 -8.91 -0.15 -48.29
C ASP A 240 -9.77 -0.28 -47.03
N TRP A 241 -11.03 -0.65 -47.21
CA TRP A 241 -12.01 -0.82 -46.15
C TRP A 241 -12.58 -2.22 -46.17
N GLN A 242 -12.63 -2.86 -45.01
CA GLN A 242 -13.23 -4.17 -44.80
C GLN A 242 -14.51 -4.01 -43.98
N GLN A 243 -15.59 -4.69 -44.39
CA GLN A 243 -16.86 -4.63 -43.69
C GLN A 243 -16.84 -5.51 -42.44
N ILE A 244 -17.42 -5.02 -41.35
CA ILE A 244 -17.69 -5.76 -40.13
C ILE A 244 -19.14 -6.24 -40.22
N GLY A 245 -19.34 -7.55 -40.11
CA GLY A 245 -20.68 -8.13 -40.18
C GLY A 245 -21.37 -7.97 -41.55
N PRO A 246 -22.68 -8.27 -41.63
CA PRO A 246 -23.49 -8.10 -42.83
C PRO A 246 -24.00 -6.65 -42.98
N ASP A 247 -24.85 -6.42 -43.98
CA ASP A 247 -25.66 -5.20 -44.04
C ASP A 247 -26.80 -5.29 -43.02
N HIS A 248 -27.08 -4.18 -42.31
CA HIS A 248 -28.14 -4.12 -41.32
C HIS A 248 -29.31 -3.28 -41.81
N TYR A 249 -30.50 -3.86 -41.80
CA TYR A 249 -31.72 -3.24 -42.36
C TYR A 249 -32.67 -2.67 -41.29
N ASN A 250 -32.27 -2.73 -40.02
CA ASN A 250 -32.97 -2.10 -38.90
C ASN A 250 -32.29 -0.80 -38.48
N GLN A 251 -33.07 0.13 -37.94
CA GLN A 251 -32.52 1.32 -37.29
C GLN A 251 -32.02 0.97 -35.88
N VAL A 252 -31.00 1.69 -35.42
CA VAL A 252 -30.42 1.60 -34.08
C VAL A 252 -30.35 3.01 -33.50
N ASP A 253 -30.80 3.19 -32.26
CA ASP A 253 -30.71 4.45 -31.52
C ASP A 253 -30.16 4.15 -30.14
N ARG A 254 -29.00 4.74 -29.83
CA ARG A 254 -28.29 4.63 -28.55
C ARG A 254 -28.13 3.18 -28.06
N ASN A 255 -27.72 2.30 -28.97
CA ASN A 255 -27.64 0.86 -28.69
C ASN A 255 -26.51 0.20 -29.50
N VAL A 256 -26.33 -1.10 -29.33
CA VAL A 256 -25.36 -1.92 -30.06
C VAL A 256 -25.65 -1.87 -31.55
N LEU A 257 -24.66 -1.43 -32.31
CA LEU A 257 -24.63 -1.49 -33.77
C LEU A 257 -24.13 -2.87 -34.22
N GLU A 258 -23.01 -3.34 -33.69
CA GLU A 258 -22.43 -4.64 -34.03
C GLU A 258 -21.39 -5.05 -32.97
N TYR A 259 -21.13 -6.35 -32.84
CA TYR A 259 -19.98 -6.86 -32.11
C TYR A 259 -18.79 -7.00 -33.06
N TRP A 260 -17.65 -6.41 -32.72
CA TRP A 260 -16.44 -6.51 -33.52
C TRP A 260 -15.36 -7.29 -32.78
N ASP A 261 -15.03 -8.48 -33.30
CA ASP A 261 -13.85 -9.23 -32.92
C ASP A 261 -12.62 -8.70 -33.66
N THR A 262 -11.67 -8.13 -32.93
CA THR A 262 -10.42 -7.59 -33.48
C THR A 262 -9.26 -8.57 -33.42
N THR A 263 -9.49 -9.82 -33.01
CA THR A 263 -8.45 -10.84 -32.91
C THR A 263 -7.63 -10.94 -34.20
N GLY A 264 -6.31 -10.83 -34.07
CA GLY A 264 -5.37 -10.86 -35.19
C GLY A 264 -5.12 -9.51 -35.86
N LEU A 265 -5.76 -8.42 -35.40
CA LEU A 265 -5.45 -7.05 -35.78
C LEU A 265 -4.56 -6.40 -34.71
N ASN A 266 -3.63 -5.55 -35.14
CA ASN A 266 -2.79 -4.72 -34.26
C ASN A 266 -2.42 -3.42 -35.00
N GLY A 267 -2.37 -2.30 -34.27
CA GLY A 267 -1.96 -0.99 -34.76
C GLY A 267 -3.07 0.05 -34.84
N ALA A 268 -2.79 1.17 -35.51
CA ALA A 268 -3.76 2.22 -35.73
C ALA A 268 -4.78 1.83 -36.81
N TYR A 269 -6.07 2.02 -36.52
CA TYR A 269 -7.19 1.77 -37.42
C TYR A 269 -8.19 2.93 -37.41
N SER A 270 -9.06 2.93 -38.41
CA SER A 270 -10.27 3.76 -38.42
C SER A 270 -11.49 2.86 -38.52
N LEU A 271 -12.47 3.06 -37.64
CA LEU A 271 -13.79 2.46 -37.68
C LEU A 271 -14.79 3.44 -38.30
N ARG A 272 -15.57 3.01 -39.29
CA ARG A 272 -16.52 3.85 -40.02
C ARG A 272 -17.91 3.24 -40.03
N LEU A 273 -18.87 4.02 -39.57
CA LEU A 273 -20.29 3.77 -39.76
C LEU A 273 -20.78 4.51 -41.01
N SER A 274 -21.55 3.83 -41.87
CA SER A 274 -22.26 4.42 -42.99
C SER A 274 -23.75 4.11 -42.89
N VAL A 275 -24.60 5.13 -42.78
CA VAL A 275 -26.06 5.02 -42.82
C VAL A 275 -26.54 5.47 -44.19
N ILE A 276 -27.30 4.61 -44.87
CA ILE A 276 -27.77 4.80 -46.24
C ILE A 276 -29.30 4.90 -46.22
N ASP A 277 -29.85 5.88 -46.94
CA ASP A 277 -31.29 6.04 -47.13
C ASP A 277 -31.78 5.43 -48.46
N ASN A 278 -33.11 5.36 -48.66
CA ASN A 278 -33.69 4.78 -49.87
C ASN A 278 -33.41 5.62 -51.13
N SER A 279 -33.11 6.92 -50.97
CA SER A 279 -32.65 7.79 -52.06
C SER A 279 -31.20 7.49 -52.49
N GLY A 280 -30.45 6.80 -51.65
CA GLY A 280 -29.03 6.48 -51.84
C GLY A 280 -28.07 7.50 -51.24
N ALA A 281 -28.55 8.48 -50.48
CA ALA A 281 -27.67 9.38 -49.75
C ALA A 281 -27.02 8.64 -48.57
N VAL A 282 -25.76 8.98 -48.30
CA VAL A 282 -24.94 8.31 -47.30
C VAL A 282 -24.50 9.32 -46.25
N ARG A 283 -24.72 8.99 -44.98
CA ARG A 283 -24.18 9.73 -43.83
C ARG A 283 -23.13 8.87 -43.15
N GLN A 284 -21.97 9.45 -42.84
CA GLN A 284 -20.83 8.71 -42.31
C GLN A 284 -20.30 9.33 -41.02
N ASN A 285 -19.87 8.47 -40.12
CA ASN A 285 -19.08 8.83 -38.95
C ASN A 285 -17.85 7.92 -38.91
N THR A 286 -16.68 8.48 -38.62
CA THR A 286 -15.41 7.74 -38.59
C THR A 286 -14.65 8.06 -37.32
N VAL A 287 -14.24 7.02 -36.62
CA VAL A 287 -13.54 7.05 -35.34
C VAL A 287 -12.16 6.44 -35.54
N PRO A 288 -11.07 7.20 -35.37
CA PRO A 288 -9.73 6.61 -35.29
C PRO A 288 -9.57 5.90 -33.94
N LEU A 289 -8.85 4.78 -33.90
CA LEU A 289 -8.54 4.05 -32.66
C LEU A 289 -7.25 3.24 -32.83
N THR A 290 -6.69 2.79 -31.71
CA THR A 290 -5.60 1.81 -31.68
C THR A 290 -6.18 0.46 -31.31
N ILE A 291 -5.94 -0.55 -32.14
CA ILE A 291 -6.20 -1.94 -31.77
C ILE A 291 -4.90 -2.50 -31.23
N ASP A 292 -4.93 -2.98 -30.00
CA ASP A 292 -3.79 -3.59 -29.35
C ASP A 292 -4.23 -4.91 -28.70
N ASN A 293 -3.91 -6.01 -29.35
CA ASN A 293 -4.15 -7.37 -28.88
C ASN A 293 -2.88 -8.00 -28.29
N THR A 294 -1.84 -7.20 -28.05
CA THR A 294 -0.58 -7.68 -27.48
C THR A 294 -0.59 -7.38 -25.99
N PRO A 295 -0.61 -8.40 -25.12
CA PRO A 295 -0.53 -8.14 -23.68
C PRO A 295 0.81 -7.50 -23.30
N PRO A 296 0.84 -6.69 -22.22
CA PRO A 296 2.08 -6.15 -21.71
C PRO A 296 2.99 -7.28 -21.21
N THR A 297 4.28 -7.00 -21.15
CA THR A 297 5.25 -7.89 -20.50
C THR A 297 5.48 -7.44 -19.07
N ILE A 298 5.62 -8.38 -18.13
CA ILE A 298 6.00 -8.07 -16.74
C ILE A 298 6.91 -9.15 -16.16
N ALA A 299 7.93 -8.73 -15.41
CA ALA A 299 8.76 -9.62 -14.60
C ALA A 299 9.11 -8.96 -13.26
N LEU A 300 8.94 -9.71 -12.18
CA LEU A 300 9.52 -9.34 -10.89
C LEU A 300 11.04 -9.56 -10.94
N THR A 301 11.78 -8.52 -10.62
CA THR A 301 13.26 -8.51 -10.63
C THR A 301 13.84 -8.49 -9.23
N THR A 302 13.03 -8.17 -8.22
CA THR A 302 13.38 -8.19 -6.79
C THR A 302 12.08 -8.43 -6.01
N PRO A 303 12.08 -9.21 -4.93
CA PRO A 303 13.19 -10.02 -4.41
C PRO A 303 13.52 -11.23 -5.31
N GLU A 304 14.55 -12.01 -4.96
CA GLU A 304 14.79 -13.31 -5.62
C GLU A 304 13.81 -14.36 -5.07
N ASN A 305 13.45 -15.35 -5.90
CA ASN A 305 12.62 -16.45 -5.44
C ASN A 305 13.35 -17.29 -4.39
N GLY A 306 12.66 -17.52 -3.27
CA GLY A 306 13.17 -18.18 -2.08
C GLY A 306 14.01 -17.30 -1.17
N ARG A 307 14.04 -15.97 -1.37
CA ARG A 307 14.78 -15.08 -0.49
C ARG A 307 14.24 -15.12 0.94
N GLU A 308 15.15 -15.27 1.89
CA GLU A 308 14.87 -15.21 3.31
C GLU A 308 15.13 -13.80 3.84
N TYR A 309 14.27 -13.38 4.75
CA TYR A 309 14.32 -12.14 5.51
C TYR A 309 14.21 -12.49 6.99
N VAL A 310 14.88 -11.76 7.87
CA VAL A 310 14.82 -11.96 9.32
C VAL A 310 14.05 -10.81 9.93
N MET A 311 12.93 -11.07 10.61
CA MET A 311 12.02 -10.05 11.16
C MET A 311 12.74 -9.05 12.08
N GLU A 312 13.77 -9.51 12.81
CA GLU A 312 14.56 -8.68 13.71
C GLU A 312 15.57 -7.78 13.00
N ASP A 313 16.00 -8.15 11.78
CA ASP A 313 17.06 -7.46 11.04
C ASP A 313 16.54 -6.70 9.80
N ASP A 314 15.47 -7.18 9.18
CA ASP A 314 14.88 -6.68 7.94
C ASP A 314 13.50 -6.06 8.19
N GLU A 315 13.36 -4.78 7.85
CA GLU A 315 12.11 -4.04 8.07
C GLU A 315 11.14 -4.14 6.87
N TRP A 316 11.65 -4.34 5.65
CA TRP A 316 10.84 -4.38 4.44
C TRP A 316 11.45 -5.24 3.33
N VAL A 317 10.58 -5.69 2.43
CA VAL A 317 10.91 -6.33 1.17
C VAL A 317 10.79 -5.31 0.04
N ASN A 318 11.89 -5.04 -0.66
CA ASN A 318 11.86 -4.27 -1.91
C ASN A 318 11.31 -5.14 -3.04
N ILE A 319 10.28 -4.67 -3.73
CA ILE A 319 9.63 -5.39 -4.81
C ILE A 319 9.71 -4.53 -6.08
N ASN A 320 10.43 -5.03 -7.07
CA ASN A 320 10.66 -4.31 -8.32
C ASN A 320 10.08 -5.10 -9.48
N ALA A 321 9.23 -4.46 -10.29
CA ALA A 321 8.73 -5.01 -11.53
C ALA A 321 9.30 -4.26 -12.73
N LEU A 322 9.77 -5.01 -13.71
CA LEU A 322 10.00 -4.49 -15.06
C LEU A 322 8.75 -4.81 -15.87
N ALA A 323 7.94 -3.79 -16.16
CA ALA A 323 6.77 -3.93 -17.02
C ALA A 323 6.90 -2.99 -18.24
N THR A 324 6.60 -3.52 -19.42
CA THR A 324 6.69 -2.79 -20.68
C THR A 324 5.62 -3.26 -21.66
N ASP A 325 5.15 -2.34 -22.48
CA ASP A 325 4.13 -2.55 -23.49
C ASP A 325 4.59 -1.92 -24.83
N ASP A 326 4.09 -2.40 -25.97
CA ASP A 326 4.46 -1.88 -27.28
C ASP A 326 3.70 -0.59 -27.66
N TRP A 327 2.58 -0.29 -26.99
CA TRP A 327 1.80 0.93 -27.19
C TRP A 327 1.80 1.85 -25.97
N SER A 328 1.18 1.40 -24.88
CA SER A 328 1.04 2.18 -23.66
C SER A 328 0.68 1.31 -22.49
N MET A 329 1.53 1.34 -21.47
CA MET A 329 1.17 0.87 -20.13
C MET A 329 0.02 1.71 -19.54
N ASP A 330 -0.87 1.06 -18.79
CA ASP A 330 -1.87 1.72 -17.93
C ASP A 330 -1.40 1.70 -16.47
N ARG A 331 -1.25 0.50 -15.88
CA ARG A 331 -0.86 0.34 -14.48
C ARG A 331 -0.20 -1.00 -14.18
N VAL A 332 0.43 -1.09 -13.02
CA VAL A 332 0.89 -2.35 -12.40
C VAL A 332 0.27 -2.47 -11.01
N VAL A 333 -0.33 -3.63 -10.73
CA VAL A 333 -0.93 -3.96 -9.43
C VAL A 333 -0.12 -5.07 -8.78
N PHE A 334 0.51 -4.77 -7.64
CA PHE A 334 1.24 -5.75 -6.86
C PHE A 334 0.32 -6.41 -5.84
N HIS A 335 0.47 -7.72 -5.72
CA HIS A 335 -0.27 -8.56 -4.81
C HIS A 335 0.70 -9.26 -3.85
N LEU A 336 0.25 -9.39 -2.61
CA LEU A 336 0.87 -10.20 -1.57
C LEU A 336 -0.18 -11.20 -1.11
N ASP A 337 0.14 -12.48 -1.18
CA ASP A 337 -0.75 -13.58 -0.82
C ASP A 337 -2.15 -13.44 -1.43
N ASP A 338 -2.17 -13.30 -2.76
CA ASP A 338 -3.32 -13.04 -3.64
C ASP A 338 -4.16 -11.79 -3.33
N THR A 339 -3.71 -10.93 -2.40
CA THR A 339 -4.38 -9.68 -2.06
C THR A 339 -3.67 -8.50 -2.71
N PRO A 340 -4.36 -7.66 -3.51
CA PRO A 340 -3.75 -6.45 -4.04
C PRO A 340 -3.41 -5.50 -2.90
N PHE A 341 -2.16 -5.04 -2.83
CA PHE A 341 -1.73 -4.12 -1.77
C PHE A 341 -1.26 -2.76 -2.30
N ILE A 342 -0.83 -2.67 -3.57
CA ILE A 342 -0.42 -1.39 -4.18
C ILE A 342 -0.60 -1.38 -5.69
N THR A 343 -1.05 -0.24 -6.22
CA THR A 343 -1.20 0.03 -7.65
C THR A 343 -0.33 1.22 -8.03
N THR A 344 0.37 1.14 -9.16
CA THR A 344 1.19 2.23 -9.69
C THR A 344 0.95 2.41 -11.18
N THR A 345 0.86 3.66 -11.63
CA THR A 345 0.66 4.04 -13.04
C THR A 345 1.92 4.65 -13.66
N VAL A 346 3.00 4.82 -12.89
CA VAL A 346 4.21 5.52 -13.32
C VAL A 346 5.44 4.64 -13.11
N ALA A 347 6.18 4.42 -14.20
CA ALA A 347 7.47 3.74 -14.15
C ALA A 347 8.57 4.63 -13.53
N PRO A 348 9.58 4.07 -12.85
CA PRO A 348 9.82 2.63 -12.69
C PRO A 348 8.96 2.01 -11.58
N TYR A 349 8.43 0.81 -11.82
CA TYR A 349 7.50 0.13 -10.92
C TYR A 349 8.23 -0.55 -9.76
N ASN A 350 8.50 0.22 -8.71
CA ASN A 350 9.16 -0.26 -7.51
C ASN A 350 8.28 0.08 -6.31
N VAL A 351 8.03 -0.92 -5.49
CA VAL A 351 7.20 -0.81 -4.29
C VAL A 351 7.90 -1.54 -3.16
N LYS A 352 7.42 -1.31 -1.94
CA LYS A 352 7.97 -1.98 -0.77
C LYS A 352 6.85 -2.53 0.07
N TRP A 353 7.09 -3.71 0.59
CA TRP A 353 6.20 -4.36 1.53
C TRP A 353 6.88 -4.39 2.90
N THR A 354 6.31 -3.72 3.89
CA THR A 354 6.80 -3.76 5.28
C THR A 354 6.57 -5.16 5.83
N ILE A 355 7.62 -5.75 6.40
CA ILE A 355 7.54 -7.08 6.97
C ILE A 355 6.73 -6.97 8.27
N THR A 356 5.68 -7.78 8.36
CA THR A 356 4.88 -7.96 9.57
C THR A 356 4.56 -9.43 9.69
N MET A 357 4.78 -10.01 10.87
CA MET A 357 4.45 -11.41 11.13
C MET A 357 3.20 -11.56 11.98
N SER A 358 2.49 -12.67 11.79
CA SER A 358 1.43 -13.15 12.65
C SER A 358 2.00 -13.71 13.95
N ASP A 359 1.33 -13.46 15.07
CA ASP A 359 1.65 -14.10 16.35
C ASP A 359 1.04 -15.52 16.47
N THR A 360 0.66 -16.14 15.34
CA THR A 360 -0.11 -17.39 15.33
C THR A 360 0.78 -18.60 15.09
N ILE A 361 0.90 -19.47 16.10
CA ILE A 361 1.63 -20.73 16.01
C ILE A 361 0.67 -21.87 15.56
N PRO A 362 1.01 -22.62 14.50
CA PRO A 362 0.15 -23.68 13.99
C PRO A 362 0.08 -24.88 14.95
N SER A 363 -1.09 -25.52 15.02
CA SER A 363 -1.29 -26.76 15.78
C SER A 363 -2.06 -27.80 14.97
N LEU A 364 -1.74 -29.08 15.17
CA LEU A 364 -2.41 -30.19 14.47
C LEU A 364 -3.91 -30.28 14.77
N SER A 365 -4.37 -29.70 15.88
CA SER A 365 -5.80 -29.58 16.20
C SER A 365 -6.57 -28.64 15.28
N MET A 366 -5.90 -27.78 14.52
CA MET A 366 -6.55 -26.86 13.56
C MET A 366 -7.00 -27.58 12.28
N GLY A 367 -6.39 -28.71 11.94
CA GLY A 367 -6.85 -29.59 10.86
C GLY A 367 -6.88 -28.94 9.47
N VAL A 368 -7.86 -29.36 8.65
CA VAL A 368 -8.15 -28.81 7.33
C VAL A 368 -9.36 -27.90 7.45
N ILE A 369 -9.23 -26.66 7.00
CA ILE A 369 -10.33 -25.70 6.94
C ILE A 369 -10.81 -25.65 5.50
N THR A 370 -12.10 -25.90 5.29
CA THR A 370 -12.75 -25.83 3.97
C THR A 370 -13.81 -24.74 3.93
N THR A 371 -14.08 -24.25 2.72
CA THR A 371 -15.23 -23.40 2.39
C THR A 371 -16.05 -24.05 1.28
N THR A 372 -17.30 -23.63 1.13
CA THR A 372 -18.18 -24.08 0.06
C THR A 372 -18.15 -23.06 -1.08
N GLU A 373 -17.59 -23.44 -2.21
CA GLU A 373 -17.58 -22.65 -3.44
C GLU A 373 -18.81 -22.97 -4.28
N VAL A 374 -19.48 -21.93 -4.82
CA VAL A 374 -20.62 -22.09 -5.73
C VAL A 374 -20.12 -21.99 -7.17
N ILE A 375 -20.29 -23.07 -7.93
CA ILE A 375 -19.90 -23.17 -9.34
C ILE A 375 -21.14 -22.93 -10.19
N THR A 376 -21.03 -22.01 -11.16
CA THR A 376 -22.05 -21.85 -12.20
C THR A 376 -21.65 -22.70 -13.40
N ASN A 377 -22.44 -23.72 -13.71
CA ASN A 377 -22.21 -24.59 -14.86
C ASN A 377 -22.56 -23.89 -16.18
N PRO A 378 -22.06 -24.39 -17.33
CA PRO A 378 -22.36 -23.80 -18.64
C PRO A 378 -23.85 -23.73 -19.00
N ASP A 379 -24.69 -24.54 -18.35
CA ASP A 379 -26.16 -24.53 -18.52
C ASP A 379 -26.89 -23.54 -17.59
N GLY A 380 -26.14 -22.74 -16.81
CA GLY A 380 -26.66 -21.78 -15.82
C GLY A 380 -27.10 -22.41 -14.50
N SER A 381 -26.94 -23.72 -14.30
CA SER A 381 -27.20 -24.37 -13.01
C SER A 381 -26.08 -24.08 -12.01
N LEU A 382 -26.42 -24.03 -10.72
CA LEU A 382 -25.46 -23.86 -9.64
C LEU A 382 -25.14 -25.21 -8.99
N THR A 383 -23.86 -25.55 -8.88
CA THR A 383 -23.33 -26.66 -8.08
C THR A 383 -22.46 -26.11 -6.96
N THR A 384 -22.19 -26.92 -5.93
CA THR A 384 -21.26 -26.53 -4.87
C THR A 384 -20.11 -27.51 -4.76
N GLN A 385 -18.92 -27.01 -4.45
CA GLN A 385 -17.72 -27.80 -4.21
C GLN A 385 -17.09 -27.39 -2.87
N GLU A 386 -16.63 -28.38 -2.10
CA GLU A 386 -15.75 -28.08 -0.96
C GLU A 386 -14.36 -27.73 -1.46
N LYS A 387 -13.88 -26.57 -1.02
CA LYS A 387 -12.58 -26.03 -1.34
C LYS A 387 -11.76 -25.90 -0.07
N VAL A 388 -10.53 -26.40 -0.06
CA VAL A 388 -9.63 -26.27 1.08
C VAL A 388 -9.06 -24.86 1.11
N VAL A 389 -9.32 -24.13 2.20
CA VAL A 389 -8.83 -22.76 2.43
C VAL A 389 -7.47 -22.78 3.13
N SER A 390 -7.28 -23.70 4.08
CA SER A 390 -5.98 -23.93 4.70
C SER A 390 -5.85 -25.35 5.25
N SER A 391 -4.60 -25.79 5.44
CA SER A 391 -4.32 -27.09 6.07
C SER A 391 -3.03 -27.06 6.87
N VAL A 392 -3.07 -27.67 8.06
CA VAL A 392 -1.88 -27.92 8.87
C VAL A 392 -1.38 -29.35 8.64
N THR A 393 -0.12 -29.47 8.28
CA THR A 393 0.57 -30.76 8.08
C THR A 393 1.82 -30.84 8.95
N GLN A 394 2.24 -32.06 9.30
CA GLN A 394 3.51 -32.33 9.98
C GLN A 394 4.50 -32.87 8.96
N ASP A 395 5.74 -32.40 8.99
CA ASP A 395 6.78 -32.93 8.10
C ASP A 395 7.00 -34.42 8.40
N PRO A 396 6.90 -35.31 7.40
CA PRO A 396 7.09 -36.75 7.61
C PRO A 396 8.51 -37.12 8.04
N ASN A 397 9.49 -36.24 7.81
CA ASN A 397 10.90 -36.46 8.16
C ASN A 397 11.34 -35.69 9.43
N ASP A 398 10.55 -34.71 9.87
CA ASP A 398 10.79 -33.95 11.11
C ASP A 398 9.48 -33.78 11.91
N PRO A 399 9.26 -34.58 12.97
CA PRO A 399 8.04 -34.51 13.76
C PRO A 399 7.90 -33.20 14.56
N THR A 400 8.94 -32.37 14.61
CA THR A 400 8.87 -31.06 15.27
C THR A 400 8.44 -29.94 14.32
N ARG A 401 8.46 -30.20 13.01
CA ARG A 401 8.11 -29.22 11.97
C ARG A 401 6.65 -29.32 11.57
N LEU A 402 5.90 -28.26 11.84
CA LEU A 402 4.52 -28.07 11.40
C LEU A 402 4.47 -27.03 10.28
N ILE A 403 3.66 -27.30 9.25
CA ILE A 403 3.47 -26.43 8.09
C ILE A 403 1.99 -26.17 7.94
N TRP A 404 1.59 -24.92 8.12
CA TRP A 404 0.26 -24.42 7.78
C TRP A 404 0.31 -23.73 6.44
N THR A 405 -0.48 -24.21 5.49
CA THR A 405 -0.60 -23.63 4.16
C THR A 405 -1.97 -23.01 3.97
N PHE A 406 -2.01 -21.85 3.34
CA PHE A 406 -3.24 -21.16 2.95
C PHE A 406 -3.35 -21.15 1.43
N GLU A 407 -4.59 -21.14 0.94
CA GLU A 407 -4.86 -21.16 -0.51
C GLU A 407 -4.26 -19.94 -1.22
N ASN A 408 -4.26 -18.80 -0.56
CA ASN A 408 -3.77 -17.52 -1.08
C ASN A 408 -2.24 -17.44 -1.19
N GLY A 409 -1.52 -18.53 -0.93
CA GLY A 409 -0.06 -18.59 -1.01
C GLY A 409 0.68 -18.30 0.30
N PHE A 410 0.00 -17.70 1.28
CA PHE A 410 0.52 -17.50 2.63
C PHE A 410 0.77 -18.86 3.32
N GLY A 411 1.76 -18.90 4.20
CA GLY A 411 2.05 -20.10 4.96
C GLY A 411 2.83 -19.80 6.22
N ILE A 412 2.76 -20.75 7.15
CA ILE A 412 3.47 -20.67 8.44
C ILE A 412 4.19 -21.99 8.64
N ILE A 413 5.48 -21.92 8.93
CA ILE A 413 6.34 -23.04 9.30
C ILE A 413 6.80 -22.80 10.74
N HIS A 414 6.60 -23.80 11.60
CA HIS A 414 7.08 -23.76 12.98
C HIS A 414 7.87 -25.03 13.28
N ASP A 415 9.10 -24.88 13.76
CA ASP A 415 9.96 -25.99 14.19
C ASP A 415 10.80 -25.62 15.42
N THR A 416 11.72 -26.50 15.83
CA THR A 416 12.58 -26.25 17.00
C THR A 416 13.54 -25.05 16.90
N HIS A 417 13.71 -24.49 15.71
CA HIS A 417 14.59 -23.34 15.45
C HIS A 417 13.83 -22.02 15.40
N GLY A 418 12.50 -22.06 15.43
CA GLY A 418 11.67 -20.87 15.52
C GLY A 418 10.48 -20.90 14.55
N TYR A 419 10.13 -19.70 14.11
CA TYR A 419 8.89 -19.41 13.42
C TYR A 419 9.21 -18.76 12.06
N THR A 420 8.55 -19.20 10.99
CA THR A 420 8.76 -18.67 9.64
C THR A 420 7.45 -18.52 8.91
N GLU A 421 7.22 -17.34 8.35
CA GLU A 421 6.13 -17.11 7.41
C GLU A 421 6.62 -17.21 5.98
N THR A 422 5.76 -17.72 5.11
CA THR A 422 5.99 -17.75 3.67
C THR A 422 5.01 -16.83 2.99
N HIS A 423 5.48 -15.93 2.15
CA HIS A 423 4.62 -15.05 1.37
C HIS A 423 4.85 -15.27 -0.13
N VAL A 424 3.80 -15.09 -0.91
CA VAL A 424 3.84 -15.08 -2.37
C VAL A 424 3.58 -13.67 -2.88
N ILE A 425 4.54 -13.17 -3.66
CA ILE A 425 4.46 -11.87 -4.32
C ILE A 425 4.22 -12.10 -5.81
N LYS A 426 3.25 -11.41 -6.37
CA LYS A 426 3.00 -11.35 -7.82
C LYS A 426 2.63 -9.92 -8.23
N ALA A 427 2.79 -9.61 -9.49
CA ALA A 427 2.36 -8.34 -10.05
C ALA A 427 1.59 -8.56 -11.35
N ILE A 428 0.54 -7.78 -11.57
CA ILE A 428 -0.26 -7.81 -12.80
C ILE A 428 -0.06 -6.47 -13.51
N ALA A 429 0.47 -6.51 -14.71
CA ALA A 429 0.56 -5.36 -15.60
C ALA A 429 -0.71 -5.25 -16.45
N TYR A 430 -1.20 -4.03 -16.63
CA TYR A 430 -2.30 -3.67 -17.50
C TYR A 430 -1.80 -2.65 -18.53
N ASP A 431 -2.19 -2.83 -19.80
CA ASP A 431 -2.02 -1.82 -20.84
C ASP A 431 -3.28 -0.94 -20.99
N ALA A 432 -3.18 0.10 -21.83
CA ALA A 432 -4.27 1.02 -22.09
C ALA A 432 -5.44 0.42 -22.89
N ALA A 433 -5.24 -0.72 -23.55
CA ALA A 433 -6.27 -1.46 -24.27
C ALA A 433 -7.05 -2.43 -23.37
N GLY A 434 -6.57 -2.64 -22.13
CA GLY A 434 -7.15 -3.52 -21.13
C GLY A 434 -6.60 -4.94 -21.17
N ASN A 435 -5.54 -5.24 -21.94
CA ASN A 435 -4.87 -6.52 -21.79
C ASN A 435 -4.07 -6.54 -20.50
N GLU A 436 -3.94 -7.73 -19.93
CA GLU A 436 -3.19 -7.94 -18.70
C GLU A 436 -2.19 -9.07 -18.84
N THR A 437 -1.14 -9.03 -18.02
CA THR A 437 -0.23 -10.17 -17.83
C THR A 437 0.17 -10.23 -16.38
N GLU A 438 0.05 -11.41 -15.79
CA GLU A 438 0.54 -11.71 -14.44
C GLU A 438 2.00 -12.15 -14.53
N SER A 439 2.83 -11.67 -13.61
CA SER A 439 4.22 -12.09 -13.47
C SER A 439 4.31 -13.50 -12.89
N GLU A 440 5.39 -14.22 -13.19
CA GLU A 440 5.76 -15.39 -12.39
C GLU A 440 5.85 -15.03 -10.89
N PRO A 441 5.22 -15.83 -10.00
CA PRO A 441 5.18 -15.51 -8.58
C PRO A 441 6.55 -15.74 -7.93
N ILE A 442 6.86 -14.89 -6.96
CA ILE A 442 8.06 -14.99 -6.13
C ILE A 442 7.65 -15.35 -4.72
N ARG A 443 8.17 -16.48 -4.22
CA ARG A 443 8.00 -16.86 -2.81
C ARG A 443 9.15 -16.30 -2.00
N ILE A 444 8.85 -15.73 -0.85
CA ILE A 444 9.83 -15.31 0.14
C ILE A 444 9.53 -15.95 1.49
N PHE A 445 10.51 -15.91 2.37
CA PHE A 445 10.42 -16.40 3.73
C PHE A 445 10.77 -15.28 4.69
N VAL A 446 9.97 -15.09 5.73
CA VAL A 446 10.26 -14.19 6.84
C VAL A 446 10.46 -15.06 8.07
N VAL A 447 11.64 -15.02 8.66
CA VAL A 447 12.02 -15.84 9.81
C VAL A 447 12.02 -14.96 11.05
N HIS A 448 11.43 -15.48 12.12
CA HIS A 448 11.57 -14.96 13.48
C HIS A 448 12.60 -15.84 14.21
N GLU A 449 13.76 -15.28 14.54
CA GLU A 449 14.71 -15.98 15.40
C GLU A 449 14.25 -15.84 16.86
N GLU A 450 13.87 -16.95 17.50
CA GLU A 450 13.69 -16.95 18.96
C GLU A 450 14.99 -16.46 19.62
N ASP A 451 14.86 -15.53 20.56
CA ASP A 451 15.92 -14.83 21.28
C ASP A 451 16.98 -15.82 21.82
N LYS A 452 18.01 -16.08 21.02
CA LYS A 452 19.21 -16.79 21.46
C LYS A 452 19.93 -15.80 22.37
N GLY A 453 19.70 -15.94 23.67
CA GLY A 453 20.31 -15.12 24.73
C GLY A 453 21.79 -14.80 24.48
N PRO A 454 22.34 -13.79 25.18
CA PRO A 454 23.45 -12.95 24.72
C PRO A 454 24.56 -13.69 23.97
N LYS A 455 24.79 -13.30 22.70
CA LYS A 455 25.84 -13.83 21.82
C LYS A 455 27.18 -13.93 22.59
N PRO A 456 27.87 -15.09 22.63
CA PRO A 456 29.15 -15.19 23.30
C PRO A 456 30.18 -14.31 22.58
N HIS A 457 30.75 -13.36 23.31
CA HIS A 457 31.85 -12.53 22.83
C HIS A 457 32.95 -13.41 22.23
N GLN A 458 33.20 -13.27 20.93
CA GLN A 458 34.40 -13.81 20.30
C GLN A 458 35.62 -13.15 20.93
N SER A 459 36.42 -13.96 21.62
CA SER A 459 37.71 -13.56 22.17
C SER A 459 38.69 -13.25 21.03
N ALA A 460 38.97 -11.97 20.80
CA ALA A 460 40.17 -11.55 20.10
C ALA A 460 41.27 -11.29 21.14
N LEU A 461 42.34 -12.07 21.01
CA LEU A 461 43.57 -12.03 21.77
C LEU A 461 44.27 -10.67 21.63
N ASP A 462 44.55 -10.00 22.75
CA ASP A 462 45.71 -9.10 22.89
C ASP A 462 46.23 -9.09 24.34
N PRO A 463 47.56 -8.97 24.57
CA PRO A 463 48.23 -9.34 25.82
C PRO A 463 48.20 -8.23 26.90
N PRO A 464 48.49 -8.57 28.18
CA PRO A 464 48.15 -7.71 29.32
C PRO A 464 49.13 -6.55 29.51
N ARG A 465 48.62 -5.36 29.82
CA ARG A 465 49.40 -4.27 30.43
C ARG A 465 48.99 -4.06 31.88
N HIS A 466 50.01 -3.83 32.70
CA HIS A 466 50.06 -3.96 34.14
C HIS A 466 49.15 -3.02 34.95
N ALA A 467 48.72 -3.58 36.08
CA ALA A 467 48.23 -2.99 37.32
C ALA A 467 48.75 -1.60 37.70
N LEU A 468 47.88 -0.79 38.30
CA LEU A 468 48.16 -0.03 39.52
C LEU A 468 46.87 0.13 40.35
N LEU A 469 46.78 -0.60 41.47
CA LEU A 469 45.99 -0.22 42.64
C LEU A 469 46.67 0.99 43.32
N PRO A 470 45.92 1.76 44.13
CA PRO A 470 46.39 1.95 45.50
C PRO A 470 45.32 1.64 46.55
N LYS A 471 45.73 0.75 47.46
CA LYS A 471 45.28 0.57 48.85
C LYS A 471 45.15 1.91 49.62
N ARG A 472 44.14 2.05 50.47
CA ARG A 472 44.20 1.78 51.94
C ARG A 472 42.94 2.31 52.67
N LEU A 473 42.30 1.43 53.44
CA LEU A 473 41.65 1.79 54.70
C LEU A 473 42.72 1.95 55.79
N PHE A 474 42.52 2.85 56.76
CA PHE A 474 42.53 2.53 58.20
C PHE A 474 41.93 3.69 59.03
N LEU A 475 40.93 3.29 59.83
CA LEU A 475 40.36 3.84 61.08
C LEU A 475 40.98 5.11 61.72
N ASN A 476 40.11 6.08 62.02
CA ASN A 476 39.58 6.31 63.38
C ASN A 476 38.27 7.09 63.32
#